data_AF-A0A3D2VDE0-F1
#
_entry.id   AF-A0A3D2VDE0-F1
#
_cell.length_a   1.000
_cell.length_b   1.000
_cell.length_c   1.000
_cell.angle_alpha   90.00
_cell.angle_beta   90.00
_cell.angle_gamma   90.00
#
_symmetry.space_group_name_H-M   'P 1'
#
loop_
_entity.id
_entity.type
_entity.pdbx_description
1 polymer ?
#
loop_
_entity_poly.entity_id
_entity_poly.type
_entity_poly.pdbx_seq_one_letter_code
_entity_poly.pdbx_strand_id
1 'polypeptide(L)'
;MQTLVIPDLELIENLAWAPDSRHLAFIGTGYGQSDLYTIDIETGERRQLTGTPQRENHPNWSPDGRYIAFSAKYHNQFDIKIYDLAEGVSHTAIS
;
A
#
# COMPACT_ATOMS: atom_id res chain seq x y z
N MET A 1 2.79 0.03 25.85
CA MET A 1 3.03 0.30 24.42
C MET A 1 2.98 -1.04 23.72
N GLN A 2 1.98 -1.27 22.87
CA GLN A 2 1.86 -2.52 22.12
C GLN A 2 2.61 -2.35 20.80
N THR A 3 3.56 -3.24 20.53
CA THR A 3 4.27 -3.27 19.26
C THR A 3 3.47 -4.11 18.28
N LEU A 4 3.12 -3.54 17.14
CA LEU A 4 2.57 -4.30 16.03
C LEU A 4 3.70 -5.13 15.39
N VAL A 5 3.52 -6.45 15.34
CA VAL A 5 4.46 -7.38 14.70
C VAL A 5 3.78 -7.95 13.47
N ILE A 6 4.42 -7.82 12.30
CA ILE A 6 3.96 -8.39 11.04
C ILE A 6 5.03 -9.40 10.58
N PRO A 7 4.95 -10.67 11.02
CA PRO A 7 6.07 -11.61 10.95
C PRO A 7 6.40 -12.11 9.54
N ASP A 8 5.48 -11.94 8.59
CA ASP A 8 5.62 -12.31 7.18
C ASP A 8 6.30 -11.23 6.33
N LEU A 9 6.54 -10.04 6.89
CA LEU A 9 7.21 -8.94 6.20
C LEU A 9 8.62 -8.73 6.75
N GLU A 10 9.59 -8.73 5.85
CA GLU A 10 11.00 -8.45 6.12
C GLU A 10 11.26 -6.95 6.26
N LEU A 11 10.54 -6.12 5.51
CA LEU A 11 10.63 -4.66 5.54
C LEU A 11 9.24 -4.02 5.55
N ILE A 12 9.12 -2.91 6.27
CA ILE A 12 7.96 -2.02 6.29
C ILE A 12 8.49 -0.61 6.03
N GLU A 13 8.01 0.03 4.97
CA GLU A 13 8.50 1.33 4.54
C GLU A 13 7.40 2.18 3.89
N ASN A 14 7.70 3.46 3.65
CA ASN A 14 6.86 4.39 2.89
C ASN A 14 5.42 4.49 3.44
N LEU A 15 5.31 4.84 4.72
CA LEU A 15 4.03 4.99 5.42
C LEU A 15 3.26 6.24 4.97
N ALA A 16 1.94 6.13 4.88
CA ALA A 16 1.04 7.25 4.63
C ALA A 16 -0.26 7.13 5.44
N TRP A 17 -0.66 8.22 6.10
CA TRP A 17 -1.95 8.31 6.78
C TRP A 17 -3.10 8.41 5.78
N ALA A 18 -4.17 7.67 6.06
CA ALA A 18 -5.47 7.93 5.47
C ALA A 18 -6.07 9.22 6.09
N PRO A 19 -6.97 9.91 5.38
CA PRO A 19 -7.61 11.14 5.88
C PRO A 19 -8.41 10.96 7.17
N ASP A 20 -8.83 9.73 7.48
CA ASP A 20 -9.60 9.39 8.68
C ASP A 20 -8.78 9.29 9.96
N SER A 21 -7.44 9.44 9.88
CA SER A 21 -6.53 9.31 11.03
C SER A 21 -6.61 7.96 11.78
N ARG A 22 -7.17 6.94 11.14
CA ARG A 22 -7.31 5.58 11.67
C ARG A 22 -6.58 4.55 10.82
N HIS A 23 -6.53 4.76 9.51
CA HIS A 23 -5.83 3.84 8.61
C HIS A 23 -4.45 4.37 8.20
N LEU A 24 -3.51 3.45 8.05
CA LEU A 24 -2.21 3.68 7.42
C LEU A 24 -2.12 2.83 6.17
N ALA A 25 -1.60 3.39 5.08
CA ALA A 25 -0.99 2.61 4.00
C ALA A 25 0.51 2.48 4.24
N PHE A 26 1.09 1.37 3.77
CA PHE A 26 2.52 1.14 3.80
C PHE A 26 2.92 0.13 2.72
N ILE A 27 4.22 0.08 2.44
CA ILE A 27 4.82 -0.93 1.57
C ILE A 27 5.43 -2.01 2.46
N GLY A 28 4.97 -3.23 2.25
CA GLY A 28 5.49 -4.41 2.91
C GLY A 28 6.31 -5.24 1.94
N THR A 29 7.55 -5.58 2.28
CA THR A 29 8.37 -6.50 1.49
C THR A 29 8.49 -7.84 2.18
N GLY A 30 8.15 -8.92 1.48
CA GLY A 30 8.36 -10.30 1.92
C GLY A 30 8.82 -11.16 0.75
N TYR A 31 9.79 -12.05 0.98
CA TYR A 31 10.30 -12.97 -0.05
C TYR A 31 10.76 -12.28 -1.35
N GLY A 32 11.26 -11.04 -1.24
CA GLY A 32 11.77 -10.24 -2.36
C GLY A 32 10.71 -9.51 -3.20
N GLN A 33 9.44 -9.56 -2.80
CA GLN A 33 8.31 -8.86 -3.42
C GLN A 33 7.80 -7.75 -2.48
N SER A 34 7.61 -6.55 -3.01
CA SER A 34 7.14 -5.38 -2.25
C SER A 34 5.74 -5.05 -2.70
N ASP A 35 4.77 -5.09 -1.80
CA ASP A 35 3.35 -4.87 -2.08
C ASP A 35 2.76 -3.73 -1.22
N LEU A 36 1.64 -3.17 -1.67
CA LEU A 36 0.85 -2.19 -0.95
C LEU A 36 -0.07 -2.87 0.08
N TYR A 37 -0.02 -2.37 1.31
CA TYR A 37 -0.88 -2.81 2.41
C TYR A 37 -1.58 -1.63 3.06
N THR A 38 -2.66 -1.94 3.77
CA THR A 38 -3.30 -1.04 4.73
C THR A 38 -3.42 -1.68 6.10
N ILE A 39 -3.49 -0.87 7.13
CA ILE A 39 -3.78 -1.31 8.50
C ILE A 39 -4.67 -0.31 9.23
N ASP A 40 -5.64 -0.82 9.99
CA ASP A 40 -6.40 -0.09 11.00
C ASP A 40 -5.59 -0.06 12.32
N ILE A 41 -5.24 1.11 12.82
CA ILE A 41 -4.41 1.25 14.03
C ILE A 41 -5.14 0.90 15.32
N GLU A 42 -6.47 0.95 15.34
CA GLU A 42 -7.27 0.66 16.54
C GLU A 42 -7.43 -0.85 16.72
N THR A 43 -7.65 -1.58 15.62
CA THR A 43 -7.91 -3.03 15.64
C THR A 43 -6.66 -3.86 15.35
N GLY A 44 -5.67 -3.27 14.68
CA GLY A 44 -4.52 -3.97 14.12
C GLY A 44 -4.86 -4.79 12.86
N GLU A 45 -6.07 -4.65 12.31
CA GLU A 45 -6.48 -5.38 11.12
C GLU A 45 -5.68 -4.90 9.91
N ARG A 46 -4.90 -5.81 9.33
CA ARG A 46 -4.07 -5.56 8.15
C ARG A 46 -4.71 -6.19 6.91
N ARG A 47 -4.60 -5.49 5.78
CA ARG A 47 -5.00 -5.99 4.46
C ARG A 47 -3.88 -5.79 3.43
N GLN A 48 -3.61 -6.83 2.65
CA GLN A 48 -2.80 -6.73 1.43
C GLN A 48 -3.69 -6.24 0.28
N LEU A 49 -3.30 -5.16 -0.39
CA LEU A 49 -4.07 -4.56 -1.49
C LEU A 49 -3.53 -5.01 -2.85
N THR A 50 -2.21 -5.13 -3.00
CA THR A 50 -1.56 -5.64 -4.20
C THR A 50 -0.84 -6.95 -3.92
N GLY A 51 -0.72 -7.78 -4.96
CA GLY A 51 0.01 -9.04 -4.93
C GLY A 51 0.59 -9.29 -6.32
N THR A 52 1.26 -8.27 -6.86
CA THR A 52 1.62 -8.24 -8.27
C THR A 52 3.12 -8.47 -8.47
N PRO A 53 3.58 -8.84 -9.68
CA PRO A 53 5.02 -8.93 -9.96
C PRO A 53 5.75 -7.57 -9.98
N GLN A 54 5.03 -6.46 -9.92
CA GLN A 54 5.61 -5.13 -9.84
C GLN A 54 6.13 -4.85 -8.44
N ARG A 55 7.15 -4.01 -8.30
CA ARG A 55 7.58 -3.51 -6.99
C ARG A 55 6.85 -2.21 -6.68
N GLU A 56 5.91 -2.24 -5.75
CA GLU A 56 5.18 -1.05 -5.32
C GLU A 56 6.00 -0.17 -4.36
N ASN A 57 5.81 1.14 -4.44
CA ASN A 57 6.47 2.12 -3.58
C ASN A 57 5.67 3.43 -3.41
N HIS A 58 5.96 4.22 -2.38
CA HIS A 58 5.48 5.58 -2.11
C HIS A 58 3.94 5.75 -2.21
N PRO A 59 3.16 5.06 -1.36
CA PRO A 59 1.72 5.22 -1.35
C PRO A 59 1.30 6.60 -0.84
N ASN A 60 0.19 7.12 -1.38
CA ASN A 60 -0.43 8.35 -0.92
C ASN A 60 -1.95 8.26 -1.06
N TRP A 61 -2.67 8.47 0.03
CA TRP A 61 -4.13 8.43 0.04
C TRP A 61 -4.72 9.67 -0.63
N SER A 62 -5.81 9.48 -1.37
CA SER A 62 -6.65 10.59 -1.79
C SER A 62 -7.34 11.24 -0.58
N PRO A 63 -7.61 12.55 -0.61
CA PRO A 63 -8.25 13.26 0.50
C PRO A 63 -9.64 12.74 0.89
N ASP A 64 -10.35 12.10 -0.04
CA ASP A 64 -11.66 11.48 0.19
C ASP A 64 -11.58 10.04 0.73
N GLY A 65 -10.37 9.48 0.86
CA GLY A 65 -10.17 8.12 1.36
C GLY A 65 -10.54 7.01 0.38
N ARG A 66 -10.88 7.31 -0.87
CA ARG A 66 -11.30 6.28 -1.83
C ARG A 66 -10.12 5.61 -2.54
N TYR A 67 -9.05 6.35 -2.76
CA TYR A 67 -7.95 5.93 -3.61
C TYR A 67 -6.61 5.96 -2.89
N ILE A 68 -5.69 5.13 -3.36
CA ILE A 68 -4.27 5.22 -3.00
C ILE A 68 -3.46 5.29 -4.29
N ALA A 69 -2.78 6.41 -4.51
CA ALA A 69 -1.79 6.54 -5.57
C ALA A 69 -0.45 5.95 -5.11
N PHE A 70 0.28 5.27 -6.00
CA PHE A 70 1.57 4.68 -5.69
C PHE A 70 2.43 4.54 -6.96
N SER A 71 3.74 4.40 -6.77
CA SER A 71 4.67 4.05 -7.85
C SER A 71 4.73 2.53 -7.97
N ALA A 72 4.71 1.99 -9.18
CA ALA A 72 4.89 0.56 -9.43
C ALA A 72 6.01 0.36 -10.45
N LYS A 73 7.05 -0.40 -10.09
CA LYS A 73 8.15 -0.72 -10.99
C LYS A 73 7.97 -2.09 -11.60
N TYR A 74 7.94 -2.17 -12.93
CA TYR A 74 8.09 -3.43 -13.64
C TYR A 74 9.34 -3.40 -14.51
N HIS A 75 10.27 -4.33 -14.26
CA HIS A 75 11.61 -4.32 -14.84
C HIS A 75 12.32 -2.97 -14.62
N ASN A 76 12.44 -2.15 -15.66
CA ASN A 76 13.14 -0.85 -15.65
C ASN A 76 12.20 0.34 -15.87
N GLN A 77 10.88 0.12 -15.88
CA GLN A 77 9.89 1.18 -16.03
C GLN A 77 9.13 1.38 -14.71
N PHE A 78 8.94 2.64 -14.33
CA PHE A 78 8.02 3.03 -13.27
C PHE A 78 6.74 3.60 -13.88
N ASP A 79 5.60 3.16 -13.36
CA ASP A 79 4.30 3.75 -13.63
C ASP A 79 3.73 4.36 -12.35
N ILE A 80 2.84 5.34 -12.53
CA ILE A 80 1.95 5.80 -11.45
C ILE A 80 0.68 4.97 -11.53
N LYS A 81 0.35 4.30 -10.44
CA LYS A 81 -0.85 3.49 -10.28
C LYS A 81 -1.78 4.09 -9.24
N ILE A 82 -3.06 3.81 -9.36
CA ILE A 82 -4.12 4.19 -8.42
C ILE A 82 -4.87 2.92 -8.04
N TYR A 83 -4.91 2.59 -6.76
CA TYR A 83 -5.77 1.56 -6.20
C TYR A 83 -7.11 2.18 -5.82
N ASP A 84 -8.22 1.64 -6.32
CA ASP A 84 -9.58 1.99 -5.87
C ASP A 84 -9.98 1.02 -4.74
N LEU A 85 -10.15 1.54 -3.52
CA LEU A 85 -10.51 0.73 -2.36
C LEU A 85 -11.94 0.17 -2.42
N ALA A 86 -12.84 0.86 -3.14
CA ALA A 86 -14.21 0.40 -3.30
C ALA A 86 -14.29 -0.80 -4.25
N GLU A 87 -13.50 -0.76 -5.33
CA GLU A 87 -13.51 -1.80 -6.37
C GLU A 87 -12.45 -2.89 -6.14
N GLY A 88 -11.43 -2.61 -5.32
CA GLY A 88 -10.33 -3.54 -5.02
C GLY A 88 -9.36 -3.76 -6.18
N VAL A 89 -9.20 -2.77 -7.07
CA VAL A 89 -8.39 -2.89 -8.30
C VAL A 89 -7.45 -1.70 -8.49
N SER A 90 -6.32 -1.97 -9.15
CA SER A 90 -5.35 -0.94 -9.57
C SER A 90 -5.54 -0.56 -11.04
N HIS A 91 -5.39 0.72 -11.36
CA HIS A 91 -5.27 1.22 -12.74
C HIS A 91 -4.07 2.16 -12.89
N THR A 92 -3.55 2.31 -14.11
CA THR A 92 -2.53 3.34 -14.40
C THR A 92 -3.19 4.71 -14.39
N ALA A 93 -2.55 5.71 -13.77
CA ALA A 93 -3.13 7.04 -13.62
C ALA A 93 -3.41 7.71 -14.98
N ILE A 94 -2.60 7.44 -16.01
CA ILE A 94 -2.82 7.91 -17.38
C ILE A 94 -2.16 6.90 -18.36
N SER A 95 -2.93 6.39 -19.33
CA SER A 95 -2.42 5.85 -20.61
C SER A 95 -3.26 6.40 -21.76
#